data_AF-G7E778-F1
#
_entry.id   AF-G7E778-F1
#
_cell.length_a   1.000
_cell.length_b   1.000
_cell.length_c   1.000
_cell.angle_alpha   90.00
_cell.angle_beta   90.00
_cell.angle_gamma   90.00
#
_symmetry.space_group_name_H-M   'P 1'
#
loop_
_entity.id
_entity.type
_entity.pdbx_description
1 polymer ?
#
loop_
_entity_poly.entity_id
_entity_poly.type
_entity_poly.pdbx_seq_one_letter_code
_entity_poly.pdbx_strand_id
1 'polypeptide(L)'
;MKGAILSWCAIATLTAAAPSARPNIISFSSSALAAAVIDGSTAIESAAEALLGDPQGSKAVSTSLSAAIHLATPYGNVTGIKDGPAYRYVLPYAKPPVGSLRLADPVALPNGTAILNGQKTPAACLQAGIASSSEDCLYASLYVPSSGSLAALPVFVWLEGGSFVSGSETAAGLDGATLAVNGNMIVVVLQYRLGILGFYRAPSLGLSGNYAVKDVRLALQVINNLKAFWHNSAKVTLAGQSSGAQLIKTLLTVPTADALFSQAILQSPPAAYGDQSAATGAKLAGYIDQVSGCSTVACYRAMSPTHIVNATTNVYEQASQHIANISPAEPIRPIIDGSLVVRSFDSAVNRKLFTRTDRSLIWTSVREEAAPEIYTAIGTSPVPSSYFPSIVQGLAPLQQKAVLASGLYSVNESDTDGTRNELTLLGTDYIWRCPIQQYAVNMTRQIPSIYLAQFNQGIAYPDNQAIPYCAGKVCHEDDIFFTFDDGASLNKTQAAISREITARYSAYAHTGSPNAAGYVTWSPVATATRLNLLQIDSISTVMQTQRSPQCGPNALWGRLARFDAQIAS
;
A
#
# COMPACT_ATOMS: atom_id res chain seq x y z
N MET A 1 8.40 40.25 -23.19
CA MET A 1 7.42 40.49 -22.10
C MET A 1 7.12 39.15 -21.46
N LYS A 2 7.75 38.91 -20.31
CA LYS A 2 7.66 37.68 -19.51
C LYS A 2 6.52 37.88 -18.51
N GLY A 3 5.47 37.06 -18.59
CA GLY A 3 4.31 37.08 -17.70
C GLY A 3 4.34 35.87 -16.77
N ALA A 4 4.20 36.13 -15.48
CA ALA A 4 4.36 35.18 -14.38
C ALA A 4 3.33 34.05 -14.39
N ILE A 5 3.82 32.82 -14.19
CA ILE A 5 3.03 31.65 -13.78
C ILE A 5 3.28 31.50 -12.27
N LEU A 6 2.35 31.98 -11.45
CA LEU A 6 2.27 31.73 -10.02
C LEU A 6 1.28 30.58 -9.82
N SER A 7 1.77 29.41 -9.40
CA SER A 7 0.91 28.29 -8.99
C SER A 7 1.64 27.37 -8.02
N TRP A 8 0.95 27.13 -6.89
CA TRP A 8 1.21 26.21 -5.78
C TRP A 8 2.32 26.62 -4.78
N CYS A 9 1.87 26.91 -3.54
CA CYS A 9 2.60 27.36 -2.35
C CYS A 9 3.15 28.81 -2.29
N ALA A 10 2.34 29.81 -2.67
CA ALA A 10 2.57 31.19 -2.24
C ALA A 10 1.29 32.01 -2.05
N ILE A 11 0.53 31.70 -0.99
CA ILE A 11 -0.32 32.68 -0.26
C ILE A 11 -0.08 32.40 1.23
N ALA A 12 1.02 32.92 1.79
CA ALA A 12 1.21 34.23 2.40
C ALA A 12 0.89 34.22 3.91
N THR A 13 1.98 34.23 4.69
CA THR A 13 2.06 34.90 5.99
C THR A 13 1.44 36.30 5.90
N LEU A 14 0.29 36.50 6.54
CA LEU A 14 -0.26 37.83 6.77
C LEU A 14 0.36 38.39 8.05
N THR A 15 1.38 39.23 7.86
CA THR A 15 1.90 40.13 8.90
C THR A 15 0.90 41.26 9.15
N ALA A 16 0.32 41.32 10.34
CA ALA A 16 -0.25 42.55 10.88
C ALA A 16 0.85 43.28 11.67
N ALA A 17 1.20 44.49 11.24
CA ALA A 17 2.16 45.35 11.93
C ALA A 17 1.46 46.27 12.94
N ALA A 18 1.91 46.24 14.20
CA ALA A 18 2.23 47.38 15.09
C ALA A 18 2.24 46.95 16.59
N PRO A 19 2.92 47.67 17.50
CA PRO A 19 4.27 48.21 17.46
C PRO A 19 5.17 47.61 18.59
N SER A 20 6.48 47.77 18.39
CA SER A 20 7.61 47.65 19.35
C SER A 20 7.35 47.25 20.81
N ALA A 21 7.79 46.03 21.18
CA ALA A 21 8.41 45.75 22.48
C ALA A 21 9.35 44.54 22.34
N ARG A 22 10.66 44.73 22.56
CA ARG A 22 11.64 43.65 22.76
C ARG A 22 11.32 42.96 24.11
N PRO A 23 11.53 41.63 24.28
CA PRO A 23 12.88 41.15 24.63
C PRO A 23 13.26 39.69 24.25
N ASN A 24 14.59 39.48 24.27
CA ASN A 24 15.38 38.30 24.64
C ASN A 24 15.40 37.03 23.77
N ILE A 25 16.49 36.97 23.00
CA ILE A 25 17.14 35.78 22.45
C ILE A 25 17.84 35.03 23.60
N ILE A 26 17.58 33.73 23.73
CA ILE A 26 18.47 32.79 24.44
C ILE A 26 18.90 31.72 23.43
N SER A 27 20.16 31.84 23.02
CA SER A 27 20.96 30.80 22.37
C SER A 27 21.63 29.94 23.44
N PHE A 28 21.61 28.62 23.31
CA PHE A 28 22.58 27.78 24.00
C PHE A 28 23.43 27.02 22.98
N SER A 29 24.65 27.54 22.78
CA SER A 29 25.83 26.74 22.46
C SER A 29 26.55 26.43 23.77
N SER A 30 27.10 25.22 23.92
CA SER A 30 28.50 25.00 24.33
C SER A 30 28.76 23.54 24.69
N SER A 31 29.79 23.02 24.03
CA SER A 31 30.68 21.94 24.44
C SER A 31 31.53 22.33 25.66
N ALA A 32 31.82 21.38 26.57
CA ALA A 32 33.15 21.20 27.19
C ALA A 32 33.28 19.93 28.08
N LEU A 33 34.26 19.10 27.70
CA LEU A 33 35.28 18.38 28.49
C LEU A 33 34.96 17.32 29.59
N ALA A 34 35.32 16.07 29.24
CA ALA A 34 36.49 15.30 29.73
C ALA A 34 36.47 14.42 31.01
N ALA A 35 36.83 13.14 30.75
CA ALA A 35 37.83 12.28 31.42
C ALA A 35 37.46 11.36 32.61
N ALA A 36 37.51 10.04 32.34
CA ALA A 36 38.34 8.99 32.99
C ALA A 36 38.09 7.65 32.24
N VAL A 37 38.95 7.15 31.34
CA VAL A 37 40.07 6.18 31.54
C VAL A 37 39.60 4.93 32.32
N ILE A 38 39.64 3.70 31.81
CA ILE A 38 40.82 2.86 31.49
C ILE A 38 40.48 1.84 30.38
N ASP A 39 41.40 1.70 29.42
CA ASP A 39 41.55 0.58 28.48
C ASP A 39 42.77 -0.25 28.89
N GLY A 40 42.85 -1.52 28.50
CA GLY A 40 44.05 -2.33 28.71
C GLY A 40 43.91 -3.81 28.43
N SER A 41 43.98 -4.19 27.15
CA SER A 41 44.43 -5.53 26.75
C SER A 41 45.96 -5.59 26.68
N THR A 42 46.61 -6.63 27.24
CA THR A 42 47.47 -7.60 26.53
C THR A 42 48.18 -8.57 27.49
N ALA A 43 48.18 -9.84 27.05
CA ALA A 43 48.84 -11.08 27.49
C ALA A 43 50.14 -11.04 28.33
N ILE A 44 50.22 -11.95 29.31
CA ILE A 44 51.44 -12.73 29.67
C ILE A 44 51.00 -14.15 30.09
N GLU A 45 51.69 -15.15 29.54
CA GLU A 45 51.61 -16.60 29.81
C GLU A 45 52.06 -16.98 31.24
N SER A 46 51.45 -18.03 31.81
CA SER A 46 52.11 -19.24 32.34
C SER A 46 51.41 -19.87 33.56
N ALA A 47 51.21 -21.19 33.44
CA ALA A 47 51.25 -22.24 34.47
C ALA A 47 50.45 -22.07 35.79
N ALA A 48 49.45 -22.93 35.98
CA ALA A 48 49.57 -24.05 36.93
C ALA A 48 48.35 -24.97 36.84
N GLU A 49 48.59 -26.18 36.37
CA GLU A 49 47.82 -27.37 36.71
C GLU A 49 47.84 -27.58 38.23
N ALA A 50 46.66 -27.80 38.84
CA ALA A 50 46.44 -28.79 39.90
C ALA A 50 45.04 -28.60 40.50
N LEU A 51 44.12 -29.51 40.16
CA LEU A 51 43.45 -30.38 41.14
C LEU A 51 42.38 -31.20 40.42
N LEU A 52 42.76 -32.44 40.14
CA LEU A 52 41.86 -33.56 39.83
C LEU A 52 41.03 -33.89 41.08
N GLY A 53 39.73 -34.09 40.89
CA GLY A 53 38.79 -34.60 41.90
C GLY A 53 37.49 -35.07 41.25
N ASP A 54 37.22 -36.36 41.40
CA ASP A 54 36.25 -37.28 40.75
C ASP A 54 34.74 -36.89 40.85
N PRO A 55 33.84 -37.48 40.04
CA PRO A 55 32.50 -37.01 39.71
C PRO A 55 31.43 -37.62 40.63
N GLN A 56 30.31 -36.91 40.80
CA GLN A 56 29.02 -37.56 41.04
C GLN A 56 27.84 -36.61 40.84
N GLY A 57 26.94 -37.01 39.94
CA GLY A 57 25.52 -36.70 40.02
C GLY A 57 25.09 -35.28 39.63
N SER A 58 24.89 -35.04 38.33
CA SER A 58 23.78 -34.17 37.92
C SER A 58 22.89 -34.93 36.95
N LYS A 59 21.62 -35.06 37.33
CA LYS A 59 20.56 -35.59 36.48
C LYS A 59 20.58 -34.82 35.17
N ALA A 60 20.72 -35.53 34.06
CA ALA A 60 20.41 -34.98 32.75
C ALA A 60 18.95 -34.52 32.78
N VAL A 61 18.76 -33.21 32.97
CA VAL A 61 17.52 -32.55 32.56
C VAL A 61 17.54 -32.67 31.05
N SER A 62 16.78 -33.62 30.51
CA SER A 62 16.44 -33.60 29.09
C SER A 62 15.63 -32.32 28.89
N THR A 63 16.30 -31.22 28.59
CA THR A 63 15.67 -30.12 27.89
C THR A 63 15.15 -30.73 26.61
N SER A 64 13.83 -30.91 26.53
CA SER A 64 13.19 -31.19 25.26
C SER A 64 13.60 -30.03 24.35
N LEU A 65 14.54 -30.26 23.43
CA LEU A 65 14.77 -29.38 22.30
C LEU A 65 13.38 -29.18 21.70
N SER A 66 12.81 -27.98 21.82
CA SER A 66 11.56 -27.67 21.15
C SER A 66 11.81 -28.00 19.68
N ALA A 67 11.10 -28.98 19.13
CA ALA A 67 11.30 -29.38 17.74
C ALA A 67 11.24 -28.10 16.90
N ALA A 68 12.35 -27.77 16.24
CA ALA A 68 12.46 -26.50 15.54
C ALA A 68 11.34 -26.39 14.50
N ILE A 69 10.65 -25.24 14.52
CA ILE A 69 9.48 -24.97 13.67
C ILE A 69 10.02 -24.72 12.25
N HIS A 70 10.11 -25.78 11.44
CA HIS A 70 10.62 -25.70 10.07
C HIS A 70 9.48 -25.74 9.06
N LEU A 71 9.57 -24.88 8.04
CA LEU A 71 8.74 -24.93 6.84
C LEU A 71 9.62 -25.37 5.66
N ALA A 72 9.30 -26.52 5.08
CA ALA A 72 10.00 -27.02 3.90
C ALA A 72 9.60 -26.21 2.66
N THR A 73 10.58 -25.77 1.88
CA THR A 73 10.37 -25.05 0.62
C THR A 73 11.30 -25.60 -0.47
N PRO A 74 11.02 -25.35 -1.77
CA PRO A 74 11.94 -25.67 -2.86
C PRO A 74 13.31 -24.95 -2.77
N TYR A 75 13.38 -23.89 -1.97
CA TYR A 75 14.55 -23.02 -1.82
C TYR A 75 15.38 -23.36 -0.57
N GLY A 76 14.89 -24.28 0.26
CA GLY A 76 15.50 -24.64 1.55
C GLY A 76 14.48 -24.73 2.68
N ASN A 77 14.91 -25.18 3.85
CA ASN A 77 14.07 -25.18 5.05
C ASN A 77 14.09 -23.80 5.71
N VAL A 78 12.93 -23.21 5.95
CA VAL A 78 12.81 -21.93 6.66
C VAL A 78 12.54 -22.21 8.13
N THR A 79 13.37 -21.70 9.04
CA THR A 79 13.06 -21.70 10.49
C THR A 79 12.09 -20.58 10.80
N GLY A 80 10.95 -20.89 11.40
CA GLY A 80 9.97 -19.91 11.86
C GLY A 80 9.99 -19.71 13.37
N ILE A 81 9.03 -18.93 13.84
CA ILE A 81 8.70 -18.75 15.25
C ILE A 81 7.23 -19.06 15.50
N LYS A 82 6.87 -19.34 16.76
CA LYS A 82 5.48 -19.29 17.19
C LYS A 82 5.09 -17.83 17.40
N ASP A 83 4.03 -17.39 16.73
CA ASP A 83 3.54 -16.01 16.76
C ASP A 83 2.06 -16.02 17.10
N GLY A 84 1.76 -15.77 18.38
CA GLY A 84 0.42 -15.93 18.93
C GLY A 84 -0.21 -17.30 18.57
N PRO A 85 -1.34 -17.33 17.83
CA PRO A 85 -2.03 -18.55 17.44
C PRO A 85 -1.43 -19.23 16.18
N ALA A 86 -0.50 -18.59 15.47
CA ALA A 86 0.09 -19.06 14.21
C ALA A 86 1.60 -19.38 14.33
N TYR A 87 2.16 -19.89 13.26
CA TYR A 87 3.60 -19.89 13.01
C TYR A 87 3.94 -18.82 11.97
N ARG A 88 4.96 -18.00 12.24
CA ARG A 88 5.46 -16.99 11.31
C ARG A 88 6.80 -17.41 10.71
N TYR A 89 6.93 -17.21 9.40
CA TYR A 89 8.14 -17.47 8.62
C TYR A 89 8.43 -16.28 7.71
N VAL A 90 9.62 -15.72 7.79
CA VAL A 90 10.10 -14.70 6.84
C VAL A 90 10.89 -15.38 5.72
N LEU A 91 10.43 -15.20 4.48
CA LEU A 91 11.00 -15.83 3.30
C LEU A 91 11.54 -14.77 2.33
N PRO A 92 12.85 -14.74 2.01
CA PRO A 92 13.31 -14.02 0.83
C PRO A 92 12.71 -14.68 -0.41
N TYR A 93 12.12 -13.90 -1.32
CA TYR A 93 11.56 -14.43 -2.58
C TYR A 93 12.44 -14.09 -3.80
N ALA A 94 13.45 -13.24 -3.62
CA ALA A 94 14.41 -12.85 -4.63
C ALA A 94 15.79 -12.60 -4.02
N LYS A 95 16.82 -12.53 -4.86
CA LYS A 95 18.14 -12.02 -4.44
C LYS A 95 18.00 -10.55 -4.03
N PRO A 96 18.78 -10.08 -3.02
CA PRO A 96 18.78 -8.68 -2.63
C PRO A 96 19.05 -7.75 -3.82
N PRO A 97 18.19 -6.76 -4.11
CA PRO A 97 18.33 -5.89 -5.29
C PRO A 97 19.35 -4.76 -5.06
N VAL A 98 20.53 -5.11 -4.57
CA VAL A 98 21.62 -4.19 -4.20
C VAL A 98 22.73 -4.15 -5.25
N GLY A 99 23.56 -3.11 -5.24
CA GLY A 99 24.74 -3.00 -6.09
C GLY A 99 24.39 -3.11 -7.58
N SER A 100 24.88 -4.15 -8.26
CA SER A 100 24.58 -4.38 -9.68
C SER A 100 23.12 -4.76 -9.96
N LEU A 101 22.37 -5.23 -8.95
CA LEU A 101 20.94 -5.53 -9.04
C LEU A 101 20.05 -4.32 -8.70
N ARG A 102 20.63 -3.20 -8.26
CA ARG A 102 19.89 -1.95 -8.12
C ARG A 102 19.39 -1.51 -9.49
N LEU A 103 18.10 -1.16 -9.56
CA LEU A 103 17.36 -0.86 -10.80
C LEU A 103 17.48 -1.97 -11.85
N ALA A 104 17.46 -3.23 -11.42
CA ALA A 104 17.36 -4.40 -12.29
C ALA A 104 16.12 -5.23 -11.97
N ASP A 105 15.75 -6.11 -12.89
CA ASP A 105 14.68 -7.07 -12.67
C ASP A 105 15.01 -7.99 -11.49
N PRO A 106 14.03 -8.36 -10.65
CA PRO A 106 14.29 -9.21 -9.51
C PRO A 106 14.74 -10.60 -9.97
N VAL A 107 15.74 -11.13 -9.28
CA VAL A 107 16.35 -12.43 -9.62
C VAL A 107 15.84 -13.48 -8.65
N ALA A 108 15.21 -14.53 -9.18
CA ALA A 108 14.73 -15.65 -8.38
C ALA A 108 15.85 -16.29 -7.55
N LEU A 109 15.49 -16.79 -6.37
CA LEU A 109 16.38 -17.61 -5.58
C LEU A 109 16.65 -18.96 -6.28
N PRO A 110 17.88 -19.50 -6.19
CA PRO A 110 18.13 -20.85 -6.65
C PRO A 110 17.39 -21.86 -5.77
N ASN A 111 16.99 -23.00 -6.35
CA ASN A 111 16.56 -24.15 -5.55
C ASN A 111 17.71 -24.60 -4.65
N GLY A 112 17.42 -25.10 -3.46
CA GLY A 112 18.47 -25.46 -2.53
C GLY A 112 18.00 -26.19 -1.28
N THR A 113 18.98 -26.63 -0.50
CA THR A 113 18.81 -27.33 0.78
C THR A 113 19.27 -26.47 1.97
N ALA A 114 19.47 -25.16 1.75
CA ALA A 114 19.92 -24.25 2.80
C ALA A 114 18.87 -24.15 3.91
N ILE A 115 19.33 -23.86 5.13
CA ILE A 115 18.41 -23.46 6.21
C ILE A 115 18.35 -21.93 6.20
N LEU A 116 17.18 -21.39 5.88
CA LEU A 116 16.90 -19.96 5.86
C LEU A 116 16.42 -19.53 7.24
N ASN A 117 17.05 -18.49 7.80
CA ASN A 117 16.62 -17.91 9.07
C ASN A 117 15.40 -17.00 8.86
N GLY A 118 14.20 -17.58 8.89
CA GLY A 118 12.94 -16.85 8.79
C GLY A 118 12.39 -16.33 10.11
N GLN A 119 13.19 -16.30 11.19
CA GLN A 119 12.74 -15.79 12.49
C GLN A 119 12.87 -14.27 12.59
N LYS A 120 13.80 -13.68 11.83
CA LYS A 120 14.10 -12.26 11.86
C LYS A 120 13.09 -11.50 11.02
N THR A 121 12.51 -10.46 11.61
CA THR A 121 11.76 -9.44 10.89
C THR A 121 12.67 -8.78 9.86
N PRO A 122 12.27 -8.70 8.57
CA PRO A 122 13.10 -8.08 7.56
C PRO A 122 13.11 -6.56 7.71
N ALA A 123 14.12 -5.92 7.13
CA ALA A 123 14.12 -4.47 6.98
C ALA A 123 12.96 -4.03 6.07
N ALA A 124 12.35 -2.89 6.37
CA ALA A 124 11.42 -2.25 5.43
C ALA A 124 12.18 -1.88 4.15
N CYS A 125 11.48 -1.81 3.01
CA CYS A 125 12.10 -1.25 1.80
C CYS A 125 12.55 0.20 2.02
N LEU A 126 13.67 0.58 1.39
CA LEU A 126 14.29 1.90 1.54
C LEU A 126 13.29 3.05 1.31
N GLN A 127 13.03 3.84 2.36
CA GLN A 127 12.04 4.93 2.36
C GLN A 127 12.35 5.98 3.44
N ALA A 128 11.66 7.12 3.40
CA ALA A 128 11.80 8.17 4.40
C ALA A 128 11.18 7.76 5.75
N GLY A 129 11.69 8.32 6.85
CA GLY A 129 11.10 8.13 8.19
C GLY A 129 11.37 6.78 8.88
N ILE A 130 11.92 5.77 8.18
CA ILE A 130 12.24 4.45 8.76
C ILE A 130 13.74 4.22 8.82
N ALA A 131 14.29 4.27 10.04
CA ALA A 131 15.73 4.11 10.29
C ALA A 131 16.27 2.73 9.91
N SER A 132 15.46 1.67 10.07
CA SER A 132 15.82 0.28 9.75
C SER A 132 15.42 -0.12 8.31
N SER A 133 15.28 0.83 7.39
CA SER A 133 14.97 0.53 5.98
C SER A 133 16.21 0.14 5.18
N SER A 134 16.04 -0.71 4.17
CA SER A 134 17.12 -1.30 3.36
C SER A 134 16.67 -1.55 1.93
N GLU A 135 17.62 -1.63 1.01
CA GLU A 135 17.37 -2.15 -0.34
C GLU A 135 17.24 -3.68 -0.36
N ASP A 136 17.87 -4.37 0.58
CA ASP A 136 17.63 -5.79 0.84
C ASP A 136 16.28 -5.95 1.57
N CYS A 137 15.19 -5.89 0.80
CA CYS A 137 13.82 -5.87 1.32
C CYS A 137 12.84 -6.79 0.58
N LEU A 138 13.30 -7.62 -0.36
CA LEU A 138 12.43 -8.53 -1.13
C LEU A 138 12.08 -9.80 -0.34
N TYR A 139 11.32 -9.60 0.74
CA TYR A 139 10.84 -10.61 1.67
C TYR A 139 9.31 -10.70 1.70
N ALA A 140 8.82 -11.84 2.16
CA ALA A 140 7.43 -12.06 2.50
C ALA A 140 7.33 -12.70 3.90
N SER A 141 6.47 -12.16 4.75
CA SER A 141 6.08 -12.77 6.02
C SER A 141 4.89 -13.71 5.80
N LEU A 142 5.09 -15.00 6.04
CA LEU A 142 4.07 -16.05 5.95
C LEU A 142 3.57 -16.40 7.35
N TYR A 143 2.27 -16.29 7.55
CA TYR A 143 1.56 -16.73 8.74
C TYR A 143 0.77 -17.99 8.41
N VAL A 144 1.11 -19.07 9.11
CA VAL A 144 0.56 -20.40 8.88
C VAL A 144 -0.15 -20.86 10.15
N PRO A 145 -1.39 -21.36 10.07
CA PRO A 145 -2.07 -21.90 11.23
C PRO A 145 -1.23 -22.98 11.93
N SER A 146 -1.15 -22.92 13.26
CA SER A 146 -0.28 -23.82 14.05
C SER A 146 -0.78 -25.27 14.11
N SER A 147 -1.97 -25.54 13.58
CA SER A 147 -2.57 -26.87 13.48
C SER A 147 -3.29 -27.03 12.14
N GLY A 148 -3.46 -28.27 11.68
CA GLY A 148 -4.09 -28.59 10.40
C GLY A 148 -3.10 -28.86 9.27
N SER A 149 -3.64 -29.25 8.12
CA SER A 149 -2.85 -29.57 6.92
C SER A 149 -2.77 -28.36 5.98
N LEU A 150 -1.61 -28.13 5.38
CA LEU A 150 -1.42 -27.08 4.37
C LEU A 150 -2.04 -27.42 3.02
N ALA A 151 -2.37 -28.69 2.76
CA ALA A 151 -2.73 -29.19 1.43
C ALA A 151 -4.03 -28.59 0.83
N ALA A 152 -4.82 -27.86 1.61
CA ALA A 152 -6.07 -27.26 1.15
C ALA A 152 -6.30 -25.82 1.65
N LEU A 153 -5.30 -25.20 2.28
CA LEU A 153 -5.47 -23.82 2.77
C LEU A 153 -5.33 -22.83 1.62
N PRO A 154 -6.31 -21.94 1.37
CA PRO A 154 -6.11 -20.85 0.43
C PRO A 154 -4.99 -19.94 0.92
N VAL A 155 -4.36 -19.25 -0.02
CA VAL A 155 -3.30 -18.28 0.29
C VAL A 155 -3.83 -16.88 0.06
N PHE A 156 -3.86 -16.08 1.11
CA PHE A 156 -4.22 -14.68 1.09
C PHE A 156 -2.93 -13.84 1.10
N VAL A 157 -2.68 -13.10 0.02
CA VAL A 157 -1.46 -12.30 -0.15
C VAL A 157 -1.84 -10.83 -0.05
N TRP A 158 -1.21 -10.11 0.86
CA TRP A 158 -1.42 -8.69 1.11
C TRP A 158 -0.32 -7.83 0.48
N LEU A 159 -0.74 -6.80 -0.25
CA LEU A 159 0.12 -5.72 -0.75
C LEU A 159 -0.16 -4.43 0.01
N GLU A 160 0.88 -3.91 0.66
CA GLU A 160 0.83 -2.66 1.41
C GLU A 160 0.57 -1.44 0.52
N GLY A 161 -0.09 -0.43 1.08
CA GLY A 161 -0.27 0.92 0.54
C GLY A 161 0.98 1.81 0.69
N GLY A 162 0.77 3.13 0.78
CA GLY A 162 1.85 4.11 0.98
C GLY A 162 2.29 4.89 -0.26
N SER A 163 1.36 5.15 -1.20
CA SER A 163 1.59 5.96 -2.42
C SER A 163 2.80 5.53 -3.25
N PHE A 164 3.15 4.24 -3.17
CA PHE A 164 4.37 3.63 -3.73
C PHE A 164 5.71 4.16 -3.21
N VAL A 165 5.74 5.01 -2.19
CA VAL A 165 6.97 5.62 -1.63
C VAL A 165 7.24 5.22 -0.18
N SER A 166 6.23 4.70 0.50
CA SER A 166 6.31 4.14 1.85
C SER A 166 5.54 2.82 1.95
N GLY A 167 5.67 2.14 3.10
CA GLY A 167 5.01 0.87 3.40
C GLY A 167 5.97 -0.18 3.94
N SER A 168 5.50 -1.04 4.85
CA SER A 168 6.28 -2.15 5.40
C SER A 168 5.36 -3.30 5.79
N GLU A 169 5.82 -4.55 5.67
CA GLU A 169 5.09 -5.71 6.19
C GLU A 169 4.98 -5.71 7.73
N THR A 170 5.69 -4.80 8.39
CA THR A 170 5.71 -4.62 9.85
C THR A 170 4.92 -3.38 10.29
N ALA A 171 4.17 -2.73 9.38
CA ALA A 171 3.33 -1.61 9.76
C ALA A 171 2.20 -2.07 10.69
N ALA A 172 1.60 -1.12 11.40
CA ALA A 172 0.58 -1.42 12.39
C ALA A 172 -0.64 -2.08 11.75
N GLY A 173 -1.19 -3.11 12.39
CA GLY A 173 -2.41 -3.75 11.90
C GLY A 173 -2.21 -4.77 10.79
N LEU A 174 -0.97 -5.25 10.59
CA LEU A 174 -0.62 -6.23 9.55
C LEU A 174 -0.13 -7.57 10.09
N ASP A 175 -0.20 -7.80 11.41
CA ASP A 175 0.06 -9.14 11.93
C ASP A 175 -0.99 -10.12 11.41
N GLY A 176 -0.55 -11.05 10.56
CA GLY A 176 -1.40 -12.04 9.92
C GLY A 176 -1.78 -13.22 10.80
N ALA A 177 -1.29 -13.32 12.04
CA ALA A 177 -1.45 -14.52 12.85
C ALA A 177 -2.92 -14.81 13.18
N THR A 178 -3.68 -13.80 13.59
CA THR A 178 -5.10 -13.96 13.92
C THR A 178 -5.93 -14.29 12.68
N LEU A 179 -5.74 -13.55 11.58
CA LEU A 179 -6.42 -13.82 10.32
C LEU A 179 -6.10 -15.22 9.77
N ALA A 180 -4.86 -15.69 9.86
CA ALA A 180 -4.46 -17.02 9.40
C ALA A 180 -5.29 -18.11 10.10
N VAL A 181 -5.44 -18.01 11.43
CA VAL A 181 -6.16 -19.02 12.23
C VAL A 181 -7.67 -18.86 12.10
N ASN A 182 -8.21 -17.66 12.33
CA ASN A 182 -9.65 -17.43 12.29
C ASN A 182 -10.23 -17.56 10.87
N GLY A 183 -9.43 -17.20 9.87
CA GLY A 183 -9.77 -17.34 8.46
C GLY A 183 -9.48 -18.72 7.87
N ASN A 184 -8.80 -19.59 8.62
CA ASN A 184 -8.31 -20.90 8.17
C ASN A 184 -7.63 -20.81 6.79
N MET A 185 -6.56 -20.04 6.72
CA MET A 185 -5.83 -19.73 5.49
C MET A 185 -4.36 -19.42 5.79
N ILE A 186 -3.51 -19.49 4.76
CA ILE A 186 -2.14 -18.97 4.86
C ILE A 186 -2.20 -17.48 4.52
N VAL A 187 -1.71 -16.62 5.41
CA VAL A 187 -1.63 -15.18 5.16
C VAL A 187 -0.19 -14.83 4.81
N VAL A 188 0.00 -14.05 3.75
CA VAL A 188 1.32 -13.60 3.28
C VAL A 188 1.29 -12.10 3.21
N VAL A 189 2.14 -11.42 3.98
CA VAL A 189 2.34 -9.97 3.88
C VAL A 189 3.61 -9.76 3.06
N LEU A 190 3.50 -9.03 1.94
CA LEU A 190 4.56 -8.95 0.93
C LEU A 190 5.16 -7.54 0.86
N GLN A 191 6.49 -7.45 0.88
CA GLN A 191 7.21 -6.23 0.51
C GLN A 191 7.59 -6.22 -0.96
N TYR A 192 7.67 -5.02 -1.55
CA TYR A 192 8.12 -4.78 -2.93
C TYR A 192 8.86 -3.44 -2.99
N ARG A 193 9.75 -3.24 -3.99
CA ARG A 193 10.53 -1.99 -4.06
C ARG A 193 9.63 -0.76 -4.22
N LEU A 194 10.01 0.32 -3.53
CA LEU A 194 9.30 1.59 -3.49
C LEU A 194 10.06 2.69 -4.24
N GLY A 195 9.39 3.82 -4.50
CA GLY A 195 9.97 5.05 -5.00
C GLY A 195 10.73 4.89 -6.32
N ILE A 196 11.85 5.61 -6.44
CA ILE A 196 12.73 5.53 -7.61
C ILE A 196 13.20 4.09 -7.86
N LEU A 197 13.48 3.32 -6.79
CA LEU A 197 13.94 1.93 -6.90
C LEU A 197 12.88 0.97 -7.45
N GLY A 198 11.60 1.27 -7.23
CA GLY A 198 10.47 0.48 -7.70
C GLY A 198 10.02 0.82 -9.12
N PHE A 199 10.18 2.07 -9.58
CA PHE A 199 9.45 2.54 -10.75
C PHE A 199 10.27 3.32 -11.79
N TYR A 200 11.50 3.73 -11.48
CA TYR A 200 12.31 4.50 -12.43
C TYR A 200 12.55 3.75 -13.74
N ARG A 201 12.20 4.41 -14.85
CA ARG A 201 12.26 3.85 -16.21
C ARG A 201 13.04 4.80 -17.12
N ALA A 202 14.16 4.32 -17.66
CA ALA A 202 14.97 5.04 -18.62
C ALA A 202 15.48 4.06 -19.70
N PRO A 203 14.70 3.82 -20.78
CA PRO A 203 15.06 2.84 -21.81
C PRO A 203 16.38 3.18 -22.52
N SER A 204 16.73 4.46 -22.64
CA SER A 204 18.02 4.93 -23.16
C SER A 204 19.23 4.43 -22.34
N LEU A 205 19.01 4.09 -21.07
CA LEU A 205 20.00 3.53 -20.15
C LEU A 205 19.85 2.00 -19.99
N GLY A 206 18.95 1.36 -20.74
CA GLY A 206 18.60 -0.06 -20.57
C GLY A 206 17.78 -0.34 -19.30
N LEU A 207 17.24 0.68 -18.64
CA LEU A 207 16.45 0.54 -17.41
C LEU A 207 14.97 0.45 -17.77
N SER A 208 14.39 -0.74 -17.61
CA SER A 208 13.04 -1.04 -18.10
C SER A 208 11.92 -0.53 -17.19
N GLY A 209 12.20 -0.26 -15.91
CA GLY A 209 11.23 0.22 -14.93
C GLY A 209 10.23 -0.85 -14.50
N ASN A 210 9.16 -0.42 -13.82
CA ASN A 210 8.12 -1.30 -13.26
C ASN A 210 8.69 -2.42 -12.37
N TYR A 211 9.81 -2.16 -11.70
CA TYR A 211 10.50 -3.15 -10.87
C TYR A 211 9.60 -3.67 -9.74
N ALA A 212 8.80 -2.82 -9.10
CA ALA A 212 7.80 -3.23 -8.11
C ALA A 212 6.76 -4.21 -8.68
N VAL A 213 6.28 -3.97 -9.91
CA VAL A 213 5.34 -4.87 -10.60
C VAL A 213 6.01 -6.23 -10.83
N LYS A 214 7.31 -6.23 -11.18
CA LYS A 214 8.09 -7.46 -11.37
C LYS A 214 8.37 -8.18 -10.05
N ASP A 215 8.60 -7.44 -8.97
CA ASP A 215 8.81 -7.97 -7.62
C ASP A 215 7.59 -8.76 -7.15
N VAL A 216 6.40 -8.14 -7.23
CA VAL A 216 5.15 -8.80 -6.85
C VAL A 216 4.85 -10.00 -7.74
N ARG A 217 5.11 -9.91 -9.06
CA ARG A 217 4.95 -11.06 -9.96
C ARG A 217 5.86 -12.22 -9.59
N LEU A 218 7.14 -11.96 -9.29
CA LEU A 218 8.07 -13.00 -8.87
C LEU A 218 7.67 -13.59 -7.51
N ALA A 219 7.25 -12.76 -6.55
CA ALA A 219 6.74 -13.24 -5.27
C ALA A 219 5.53 -14.15 -5.42
N LEU A 220 4.56 -13.79 -6.27
CA LEU A 220 3.41 -14.64 -6.55
C LEU A 220 3.81 -15.94 -7.28
N GLN A 221 4.82 -15.91 -8.15
CA GLN A 221 5.39 -17.13 -8.73
C GLN A 221 5.99 -18.03 -7.66
N VAL A 222 6.78 -17.47 -6.74
CA VAL A 222 7.35 -18.19 -5.58
C VAL A 222 6.25 -18.80 -4.72
N ILE A 223 5.20 -18.03 -4.39
CA ILE A 223 4.05 -18.51 -3.61
C ILE A 223 3.34 -19.68 -4.32
N ASN A 224 3.14 -19.60 -5.65
CA ASN A 224 2.55 -20.71 -6.39
C ASN A 224 3.45 -21.95 -6.43
N ASN A 225 4.77 -21.77 -6.49
CA ASN A 225 5.72 -22.89 -6.39
C ASN A 225 5.67 -23.55 -5.01
N LEU A 226 5.56 -22.76 -3.93
CA LEU A 226 5.37 -23.27 -2.56
C LEU A 226 4.08 -24.09 -2.47
N LYS A 227 2.98 -23.58 -3.01
CA LYS A 227 1.70 -24.30 -3.03
C LYS A 227 1.82 -25.63 -3.75
N ALA A 228 2.43 -25.64 -4.93
CA ALA A 228 2.66 -26.88 -5.68
C ALA A 228 3.51 -27.87 -4.87
N PHE A 229 4.56 -27.39 -4.21
CA PHE A 229 5.43 -28.19 -3.35
C PHE A 229 4.70 -28.77 -2.13
N TRP A 230 3.77 -28.03 -1.53
CA TRP A 230 2.92 -28.51 -0.42
C TRP A 230 1.69 -29.31 -0.86
N HIS A 231 1.60 -29.68 -2.15
CA HIS A 231 0.42 -30.32 -2.74
C HIS A 231 -0.89 -29.53 -2.49
N ASN A 232 -0.77 -28.21 -2.42
CA ASN A 232 -1.86 -27.29 -2.16
C ASN A 232 -2.47 -26.78 -3.47
N SER A 233 -3.69 -27.24 -3.75
CA SER A 233 -4.47 -26.86 -4.94
C SER A 233 -5.38 -25.64 -4.72
N ALA A 234 -5.39 -25.06 -3.52
CA ALA A 234 -6.29 -23.98 -3.16
C ALA A 234 -6.00 -22.67 -3.92
N LYS A 235 -6.93 -21.72 -3.84
CA LYS A 235 -6.83 -20.45 -4.58
C LYS A 235 -5.82 -19.51 -3.92
N VAL A 236 -5.23 -18.63 -4.73
CA VAL A 236 -4.50 -17.45 -4.26
C VAL A 236 -5.42 -16.25 -4.39
N THR A 237 -5.67 -15.56 -3.28
CA THR A 237 -6.37 -14.28 -3.21
C THR A 237 -5.33 -13.18 -3.05
N LEU A 238 -5.29 -12.25 -4.00
CA LEU A 238 -4.43 -11.07 -3.91
C LEU A 238 -5.23 -9.91 -3.34
N ALA A 239 -4.86 -9.43 -2.18
CA ALA A 239 -5.48 -8.32 -1.47
C ALA A 239 -4.47 -7.19 -1.29
N GLY A 240 -4.94 -5.96 -1.15
CA GLY A 240 -4.08 -4.83 -0.86
C GLY A 240 -4.88 -3.57 -0.63
N GLN A 241 -4.23 -2.56 -0.08
CA GLN A 241 -4.85 -1.29 0.29
C GLN A 241 -4.17 -0.13 -0.46
N SER A 242 -4.93 0.93 -0.80
CA SER A 242 -4.42 2.16 -1.44
C SER A 242 -3.57 1.89 -2.69
N SER A 243 -2.31 2.34 -2.73
CA SER A 243 -1.36 2.07 -3.82
C SER A 243 -1.09 0.56 -4.02
N GLY A 244 -1.17 -0.25 -2.97
CA GLY A 244 -1.15 -1.71 -3.05
C GLY A 244 -2.36 -2.25 -3.81
N ALA A 245 -3.56 -1.73 -3.53
CA ALA A 245 -4.78 -2.04 -4.29
C ALA A 245 -4.69 -1.57 -5.76
N GLN A 246 -4.03 -0.44 -6.01
CA GLN A 246 -3.78 0.04 -7.37
C GLN A 246 -2.72 -0.79 -8.10
N LEU A 247 -1.73 -1.35 -7.40
CA LEU A 247 -0.81 -2.32 -7.98
C LEU A 247 -1.56 -3.58 -8.43
N ILE A 248 -2.58 -4.01 -7.68
CA ILE A 248 -3.49 -5.08 -8.09
C ILE A 248 -4.29 -4.67 -9.33
N LYS A 249 -4.84 -3.45 -9.37
CA LYS A 249 -5.49 -2.87 -10.56
C LYS A 249 -4.56 -2.95 -11.78
N THR A 250 -3.27 -2.66 -11.62
CA THR A 250 -2.24 -2.82 -12.66
C THR A 250 -2.05 -4.29 -13.05
N LEU A 251 -1.88 -5.19 -12.07
CA LEU A 251 -1.66 -6.62 -12.33
C LEU A 251 -2.83 -7.29 -13.07
N LEU A 252 -4.06 -6.78 -12.92
CA LEU A 252 -5.22 -7.22 -13.71
C LEU A 252 -5.08 -6.91 -15.22
N THR A 253 -4.18 -6.02 -15.63
CA THR A 253 -3.90 -5.69 -17.04
C THR A 253 -2.60 -6.30 -17.56
N VAL A 254 -1.85 -7.01 -16.71
CA VAL A 254 -0.58 -7.67 -17.05
C VAL A 254 -0.86 -9.13 -17.43
N PRO A 255 -0.79 -9.51 -18.72
CA PRO A 255 -1.17 -10.86 -19.15
C PRO A 255 -0.33 -11.97 -18.50
N THR A 256 0.95 -11.68 -18.27
CA THR A 256 1.88 -12.61 -17.63
C THR A 256 1.71 -12.74 -16.12
N ALA A 257 0.74 -12.02 -15.53
CA ALA A 257 0.31 -12.20 -14.14
C ALA A 257 -0.98 -13.04 -14.05
N ASP A 258 -1.60 -13.42 -15.17
CA ASP A 258 -2.97 -13.92 -15.15
C ASP A 258 -3.14 -15.20 -14.33
N ALA A 259 -2.20 -16.12 -14.46
CA ALA A 259 -2.23 -17.40 -13.76
C ALA A 259 -1.77 -17.31 -12.30
N LEU A 260 -1.25 -16.16 -11.85
CA LEU A 260 -0.56 -16.05 -10.56
C LEU A 260 -1.50 -15.89 -9.36
N PHE A 261 -2.73 -15.43 -9.59
CA PHE A 261 -3.77 -15.34 -8.57
C PHE A 261 -5.14 -15.68 -9.16
N SER A 262 -6.08 -16.10 -8.33
CA SER A 262 -7.42 -16.55 -8.77
C SER A 262 -8.50 -15.49 -8.57
N GLN A 263 -8.30 -14.62 -7.59
CA GLN A 263 -9.27 -13.61 -7.16
C GLN A 263 -8.55 -12.47 -6.46
N ALA A 264 -9.20 -11.32 -6.34
CA ALA A 264 -8.59 -10.15 -5.72
C ALA A 264 -9.53 -9.32 -4.84
N ILE A 265 -8.94 -8.59 -3.90
CA ILE A 265 -9.58 -7.60 -3.03
C ILE A 265 -8.79 -6.29 -3.17
N LEU A 266 -9.46 -5.24 -3.62
CA LEU A 266 -8.87 -3.92 -3.80
C LEU A 266 -9.47 -3.01 -2.73
N GLN A 267 -8.75 -2.80 -1.63
CA GLN A 267 -9.19 -1.92 -0.55
C GLN A 267 -8.82 -0.48 -0.83
N SER A 268 -9.82 0.37 -1.01
CA SER A 268 -9.66 1.81 -1.21
C SER A 268 -8.63 2.18 -2.30
N PRO A 269 -8.65 1.55 -3.50
CA PRO A 269 -7.73 1.94 -4.57
C PRO A 269 -8.06 3.39 -4.99
N PRO A 270 -7.06 4.26 -5.18
CA PRO A 270 -7.25 5.58 -5.78
C PRO A 270 -7.56 5.40 -7.27
N ALA A 271 -8.78 4.94 -7.55
CA ALA A 271 -9.16 4.36 -8.83
C ALA A 271 -9.18 5.40 -9.97
N ALA A 272 -9.25 6.70 -9.67
CA ALA A 272 -9.03 7.79 -10.62
C ALA A 272 -7.56 8.01 -11.03
N TYR A 273 -6.63 7.30 -10.42
CA TYR A 273 -5.24 7.30 -10.85
C TYR A 273 -5.00 6.04 -11.69
N GLY A 274 -4.78 6.25 -12.99
CA GLY A 274 -4.30 5.22 -13.90
C GLY A 274 -2.77 5.11 -13.88
N ASP A 275 -2.27 4.02 -14.44
CA ASP A 275 -0.83 3.83 -14.72
C ASP A 275 -0.30 5.01 -15.55
N GLN A 276 0.96 5.38 -15.40
CA GLN A 276 1.50 6.50 -16.19
C GLN A 276 1.59 6.14 -17.67
N SER A 277 1.28 7.11 -18.52
CA SER A 277 1.62 7.01 -19.93
C SER A 277 3.15 6.95 -20.11
N ALA A 278 3.62 6.34 -21.18
CA ALA A 278 5.04 6.35 -21.52
C ALA A 278 5.61 7.78 -21.65
N ALA A 279 4.80 8.74 -22.10
CA ALA A 279 5.19 10.14 -22.26
C ALA A 279 5.34 10.86 -20.90
N THR A 280 4.40 10.66 -19.97
CA THR A 280 4.51 11.21 -18.61
C THR A 280 5.65 10.55 -17.85
N GLY A 281 5.81 9.23 -17.97
CA GLY A 281 6.94 8.50 -17.40
C GLY A 281 8.30 8.99 -17.90
N ALA A 282 8.41 9.39 -19.17
CA ALA A 282 9.64 9.99 -19.70
C ALA A 282 9.94 11.37 -19.09
N LYS A 283 8.92 12.20 -18.86
CA LYS A 283 9.07 13.48 -18.15
C LYS A 283 9.48 13.27 -16.69
N LEU A 284 8.88 12.29 -16.03
CA LEU A 284 9.21 11.90 -14.66
C LEU A 284 10.65 11.41 -14.57
N ALA A 285 11.10 10.58 -15.51
CA ALA A 285 12.50 10.14 -15.58
C ALA A 285 13.45 11.34 -15.68
N GLY A 286 13.20 12.29 -16.60
CA GLY A 286 14.02 13.50 -16.71
C GLY A 286 14.03 14.36 -15.44
N TYR A 287 12.90 14.43 -14.72
CA TYR A 287 12.86 15.11 -13.42
C TYR A 287 13.64 14.35 -12.34
N ILE A 288 13.54 13.03 -12.31
CA ILE A 288 14.35 12.16 -11.42
C ILE A 288 15.85 12.37 -11.71
N ASP A 289 16.26 12.42 -12.97
CA ASP A 289 17.65 12.69 -13.37
C ASP A 289 18.12 14.04 -12.82
N GLN A 290 17.28 15.08 -12.96
CA GLN A 290 17.57 16.42 -12.45
C GLN A 290 17.74 16.45 -10.92
N VAL A 291 16.81 15.86 -10.17
CA VAL A 291 16.81 15.96 -8.70
C VAL A 291 17.84 15.05 -8.04
N SER A 292 18.16 13.91 -8.68
CA SER A 292 19.19 12.99 -8.20
C SER A 292 20.60 13.40 -8.61
N GLY A 293 20.73 14.30 -9.60
CA GLY A 293 22.01 14.64 -10.22
C GLY A 293 22.66 13.46 -10.97
N CYS A 294 21.89 12.41 -11.30
CA CYS A 294 22.35 11.21 -11.98
C CYS A 294 21.68 11.06 -13.35
N SER A 295 22.45 10.60 -14.34
CA SER A 295 21.94 10.32 -15.70
C SER A 295 22.56 9.07 -16.33
N THR A 296 23.27 8.26 -15.53
CA THR A 296 23.88 6.99 -15.97
C THR A 296 23.57 5.88 -14.98
N VAL A 297 23.52 4.64 -15.47
CA VAL A 297 23.31 3.44 -14.62
C VAL A 297 24.36 3.35 -13.51
N ALA A 298 25.63 3.67 -13.83
CA ALA A 298 26.71 3.65 -12.85
C ALA A 298 26.48 4.68 -11.74
N CYS A 299 26.02 5.88 -12.06
CA CYS A 299 25.66 6.91 -11.08
C CYS A 299 24.56 6.41 -10.14
N TYR A 300 23.45 5.92 -10.70
CA TYR A 300 22.33 5.41 -9.89
C TYR A 300 22.73 4.24 -8.98
N ARG A 301 23.56 3.32 -9.46
CA ARG A 301 24.07 2.19 -8.67
C ARG A 301 25.07 2.61 -7.59
N ALA A 302 25.72 3.76 -7.75
CA ALA A 302 26.64 4.33 -6.76
C ALA A 302 25.96 5.28 -5.75
N MET A 303 24.69 5.67 -5.96
CA MET A 303 23.99 6.58 -5.05
C MET A 303 23.93 6.00 -3.62
N SER A 304 24.08 6.85 -2.62
CA SER A 304 23.84 6.45 -1.24
C SER A 304 22.34 6.24 -0.99
N PRO A 305 21.95 5.36 -0.04
CA PRO A 305 20.56 5.16 0.33
C PRO A 305 19.85 6.48 0.71
N THR A 306 20.51 7.34 1.51
CA THR A 306 19.97 8.65 1.89
C THR A 306 19.69 9.55 0.69
N HIS A 307 20.57 9.56 -0.32
CA HIS A 307 20.33 10.37 -1.52
C HIS A 307 19.13 9.84 -2.33
N ILE A 308 18.98 8.52 -2.44
CA ILE A 308 17.82 7.91 -3.10
C ILE A 308 16.52 8.28 -2.39
N VAL A 309 16.50 8.21 -1.06
CA VAL A 309 15.33 8.60 -0.25
C VAL A 309 15.01 10.08 -0.45
N ASN A 310 15.99 10.97 -0.33
CA ASN A 310 15.78 12.41 -0.52
C ASN A 310 15.26 12.74 -1.93
N ALA A 311 15.81 12.10 -2.96
CA ALA A 311 15.34 12.29 -4.34
C ALA A 311 13.91 11.75 -4.52
N THR A 312 13.59 10.59 -3.92
CA THR A 312 12.22 10.04 -3.93
C THR A 312 11.24 10.97 -3.26
N THR A 313 11.56 11.49 -2.07
CA THR A 313 10.73 12.46 -1.34
C THR A 313 10.53 13.74 -2.15
N ASN A 314 11.59 14.27 -2.76
CA ASN A 314 11.48 15.46 -3.61
C ASN A 314 10.54 15.24 -4.80
N VAL A 315 10.66 14.09 -5.48
CA VAL A 315 9.78 13.74 -6.60
C VAL A 315 8.33 13.59 -6.12
N TYR A 316 8.11 12.91 -4.99
CA TYR A 316 6.80 12.76 -4.39
C TYR A 316 6.12 14.11 -4.13
N GLU A 317 6.84 15.05 -3.53
CA GLU A 317 6.28 16.34 -3.13
C GLU A 317 6.14 17.35 -4.28
N GLN A 318 7.06 17.33 -5.26
CA GLN A 318 7.24 18.45 -6.20
C GLN A 318 6.92 18.10 -7.65
N ALA A 319 6.81 16.83 -8.04
CA ALA A 319 6.65 16.46 -9.45
C ALA A 319 5.40 17.08 -10.11
N SER A 320 4.31 17.26 -9.36
CA SER A 320 3.07 17.90 -9.86
C SER A 320 3.21 19.37 -10.24
N GLN A 321 4.23 20.05 -9.72
CA GLN A 321 4.55 21.43 -10.08
C GLN A 321 5.38 21.51 -11.37
N HIS A 322 6.09 20.43 -11.72
CA HIS A 322 6.99 20.39 -12.86
C HIS A 322 6.43 19.61 -14.05
N ILE A 323 5.50 18.69 -13.82
CA ILE A 323 4.96 17.78 -14.82
C ILE A 323 3.43 17.94 -14.86
N ALA A 324 2.94 18.58 -15.93
CA ALA A 324 1.51 18.70 -16.15
C ALA A 324 0.81 17.32 -16.17
N ASN A 325 -0.38 17.26 -15.57
CA ASN A 325 -1.26 16.09 -15.53
C ASN A 325 -0.70 14.86 -14.79
N ILE A 326 0.34 15.00 -13.96
CA ILE A 326 0.75 13.93 -13.04
C ILE A 326 -0.09 13.98 -11.76
N SER A 327 -0.51 12.82 -11.24
CA SER A 327 -1.23 12.74 -9.96
C SER A 327 -0.38 13.31 -8.82
N PRO A 328 -0.89 14.28 -8.04
CA PRO A 328 -0.12 14.90 -6.96
C PRO A 328 0.15 13.95 -5.77
N ALA A 329 -0.79 13.04 -5.46
CA ALA A 329 -0.63 12.11 -4.33
C ALA A 329 0.14 10.82 -4.70
N GLU A 330 0.38 10.55 -5.99
CA GLU A 330 1.10 9.36 -6.46
C GLU A 330 1.91 9.62 -7.74
N PRO A 331 2.85 10.58 -7.74
CA PRO A 331 3.61 10.91 -8.94
C PRO A 331 4.61 9.81 -9.33
N ILE A 332 4.89 8.85 -8.45
CA ILE A 332 5.67 7.65 -8.75
C ILE A 332 4.71 6.46 -8.68
N ARG A 333 4.49 5.76 -9.79
CA ARG A 333 3.55 4.63 -9.89
C ARG A 333 3.84 3.79 -11.15
N PRO A 334 3.18 2.65 -11.39
CA PRO A 334 3.38 1.85 -12.60
C PRO A 334 3.27 2.65 -13.90
N ILE A 335 4.05 2.26 -14.91
CA ILE A 335 4.12 2.91 -16.22
C ILE A 335 3.63 1.92 -17.29
N ILE A 336 2.82 2.37 -18.24
CA ILE A 336 2.47 1.61 -19.44
C ILE A 336 3.72 1.56 -20.34
N ASP A 337 4.52 0.51 -20.19
CA ASP A 337 5.79 0.33 -20.88
C ASP A 337 5.66 -0.37 -22.23
N GLY A 338 4.48 -0.92 -22.54
CA GLY A 338 4.17 -1.62 -23.78
C GLY A 338 4.68 -3.07 -23.84
N SER A 339 5.35 -3.57 -22.80
CA SER A 339 5.90 -4.93 -22.76
C SER A 339 5.36 -5.74 -21.58
N LEU A 340 5.46 -5.22 -20.35
CA LEU A 340 4.90 -5.83 -19.15
C LEU A 340 3.49 -5.28 -18.90
N VAL A 341 3.36 -3.95 -18.81
CA VAL A 341 2.09 -3.24 -18.68
C VAL A 341 1.74 -2.71 -20.07
N VAL A 342 0.90 -3.49 -20.77
CA VAL A 342 0.68 -3.32 -22.21
C VAL A 342 -0.46 -2.34 -22.55
N ARG A 343 -1.27 -1.93 -21.56
CA ARG A 343 -2.42 -1.02 -21.74
C ARG A 343 -2.86 -0.45 -20.40
N SER A 344 -3.59 0.66 -20.44
CA SER A 344 -4.27 1.20 -19.25
C SER A 344 -5.44 0.32 -18.81
N PHE A 345 -5.78 0.41 -17.53
CA PHE A 345 -6.94 -0.25 -16.96
C PHE A 345 -8.25 0.22 -17.61
N ASP A 346 -8.43 1.52 -17.83
CA ASP A 346 -9.60 2.08 -18.51
C ASP A 346 -9.77 1.50 -19.92
N SER A 347 -8.69 1.33 -20.67
CA SER A 347 -8.72 0.70 -21.99
C SER A 347 -9.14 -0.77 -21.87
N ALA A 348 -8.64 -1.51 -20.88
CA ALA A 348 -9.03 -2.89 -20.63
C ALA A 348 -10.52 -3.04 -20.29
N VAL A 349 -11.06 -2.13 -19.47
CA VAL A 349 -12.49 -2.09 -19.10
C VAL A 349 -13.37 -1.71 -20.30
N ASN A 350 -13.03 -0.63 -21.01
CA ASN A 350 -13.89 -0.05 -22.03
C ASN A 350 -13.87 -0.83 -23.36
N ARG A 351 -12.72 -1.40 -23.72
CA ARG A 351 -12.56 -2.17 -24.99
C ARG A 351 -12.70 -3.68 -24.81
N LYS A 352 -13.06 -4.11 -23.61
CA LYS A 352 -13.22 -5.51 -23.22
C LYS A 352 -11.98 -6.39 -23.44
N LEU A 353 -10.89 -6.00 -22.81
CA LEU A 353 -9.58 -6.61 -23.06
C LEU A 353 -8.99 -7.38 -21.87
N PHE A 354 -9.79 -7.71 -20.84
CA PHE A 354 -9.32 -8.63 -19.82
C PHE A 354 -9.18 -10.03 -20.41
N THR A 355 -7.99 -10.59 -20.27
CA THR A 355 -7.62 -11.94 -20.70
C THR A 355 -8.28 -13.01 -19.84
N ARG A 356 -8.43 -12.75 -18.53
CA ARG A 356 -9.08 -13.65 -17.59
C ARG A 356 -10.37 -13.04 -17.03
N THR A 357 -11.50 -13.67 -17.33
CA THR A 357 -12.85 -13.17 -17.02
C THR A 357 -13.59 -13.98 -15.94
N ASP A 358 -13.08 -15.15 -15.56
CA ASP A 358 -13.63 -16.05 -14.53
C ASP A 358 -13.25 -15.66 -13.10
N ARG A 359 -12.49 -14.57 -12.90
CA ARG A 359 -12.09 -14.12 -11.56
C ARG A 359 -13.25 -13.49 -10.81
N SER A 360 -13.18 -13.57 -9.49
CA SER A 360 -13.96 -12.71 -8.61
C SER A 360 -13.13 -11.52 -8.13
N LEU A 361 -13.78 -10.37 -7.93
CA LEU A 361 -13.17 -9.14 -7.39
C LEU A 361 -14.04 -8.54 -6.28
N ILE A 362 -13.39 -8.10 -5.19
CA ILE A 362 -14.00 -7.21 -4.20
C ILE A 362 -13.31 -5.85 -4.33
N TRP A 363 -14.09 -4.76 -4.37
CA TRP A 363 -13.57 -3.41 -4.24
C TRP A 363 -14.24 -2.75 -3.05
N THR A 364 -13.44 -2.11 -2.20
CA THR A 364 -13.97 -1.39 -1.03
C THR A 364 -13.54 0.06 -1.06
N SER A 365 -14.23 0.88 -0.28
CA SER A 365 -13.82 2.24 0.05
C SER A 365 -14.19 2.54 1.51
N VAL A 366 -13.59 3.56 2.10
CA VAL A 366 -14.08 4.16 3.36
C VAL A 366 -14.98 5.37 3.09
N ARG A 367 -15.53 5.96 4.15
CA ARG A 367 -16.47 7.08 4.02
C ARG A 367 -15.79 8.39 3.62
N GLU A 368 -14.65 8.71 4.22
CA GLU A 368 -13.93 9.99 4.07
C GLU A 368 -12.52 9.77 3.49
N GLU A 369 -12.44 9.10 2.33
CA GLU A 369 -11.18 8.70 1.68
C GLU A 369 -10.17 9.83 1.51
N ALA A 370 -10.60 11.00 1.04
CA ALA A 370 -9.66 12.07 0.73
C ALA A 370 -9.21 12.87 1.95
N ALA A 371 -9.77 12.61 3.15
CA ALA A 371 -9.51 13.44 4.31
C ALA A 371 -8.02 13.51 4.66
N PRO A 372 -7.27 12.40 4.73
CA PRO A 372 -5.86 12.48 5.11
C PRO A 372 -5.03 13.29 4.12
N GLU A 373 -5.29 13.12 2.83
CA GLU A 373 -4.62 13.86 1.75
C GLU A 373 -4.92 15.36 1.82
N ILE A 374 -6.20 15.76 1.94
CA ILE A 374 -6.60 17.18 2.00
C ILE A 374 -6.02 17.85 3.25
N TYR A 375 -6.12 17.21 4.42
CA TYR A 375 -5.71 17.81 5.68
C TYR A 375 -4.18 17.85 5.87
N THR A 376 -3.46 16.93 5.22
CA THR A 376 -1.99 16.94 5.23
C THR A 376 -1.44 17.92 4.20
N ALA A 377 -1.98 17.91 2.97
CA ALA A 377 -1.45 18.71 1.87
C ALA A 377 -1.74 20.22 2.00
N ILE A 378 -2.93 20.59 2.52
CA ILE A 378 -3.34 21.99 2.62
C ILE A 378 -2.92 22.63 3.96
N GLY A 379 -2.43 21.82 4.89
CA GLY A 379 -2.01 22.24 6.23
C GLY A 379 -3.16 22.23 7.24
N THR A 380 -2.85 22.55 8.49
CA THR A 380 -3.77 22.40 9.64
C THR A 380 -4.76 23.55 9.83
N SER A 381 -4.48 24.70 9.23
CA SER A 381 -5.31 25.91 9.33
C SER A 381 -6.53 25.86 8.40
N PRO A 382 -7.67 26.41 8.82
CA PRO A 382 -8.82 26.55 7.93
C PRO A 382 -8.53 27.42 6.71
N VAL A 383 -9.22 27.10 5.61
CA VAL A 383 -9.00 27.72 4.29
C VAL A 383 -10.22 28.57 3.90
N PRO A 384 -10.06 29.84 3.49
CA PRO A 384 -11.19 30.66 3.06
C PRO A 384 -11.90 30.09 1.82
N SER A 385 -13.22 30.26 1.74
CA SER A 385 -14.05 29.73 0.63
C SER A 385 -13.60 30.21 -0.76
N SER A 386 -13.00 31.40 -0.83
CA SER A 386 -12.46 31.98 -2.07
C SER A 386 -11.34 31.16 -2.73
N TYR A 387 -10.68 30.26 -1.99
CA TYR A 387 -9.63 29.40 -2.51
C TYR A 387 -10.17 28.11 -3.15
N PHE A 388 -11.44 27.77 -2.89
CA PHE A 388 -12.04 26.53 -3.38
C PHE A 388 -11.88 26.35 -4.90
N PRO A 389 -12.18 27.33 -5.78
CA PRO A 389 -12.00 27.17 -7.23
C PRO A 389 -10.56 26.87 -7.65
N SER A 390 -9.57 27.48 -6.98
CA SER A 390 -8.15 27.30 -7.25
C SER A 390 -7.65 25.94 -6.79
N ILE A 391 -8.18 25.43 -5.66
CA ILE A 391 -7.81 24.09 -5.18
C ILE A 391 -8.45 23.01 -6.07
N VAL A 392 -9.70 23.20 -6.49
CA VAL A 392 -10.35 22.33 -7.49
C VAL A 392 -9.55 22.29 -8.80
N GLN A 393 -8.92 23.39 -9.22
CA GLN A 393 -8.05 23.43 -10.41
C GLN A 393 -6.86 22.49 -10.30
N GLY A 394 -6.23 22.36 -9.12
CA GLY A 394 -5.10 21.44 -8.97
C GLY A 394 -5.54 19.99 -8.77
N LEU A 395 -6.63 19.77 -8.05
CA LEU A 395 -7.13 18.42 -7.77
C LEU A 395 -7.73 17.74 -9.02
N ALA A 396 -8.56 18.47 -9.77
CA ALA A 396 -9.26 17.95 -10.95
C ALA A 396 -9.16 18.94 -12.13
N PRO A 397 -7.95 19.20 -12.66
CA PRO A 397 -7.71 20.27 -13.62
C PRO A 397 -8.56 20.17 -14.89
N LEU A 398 -8.80 18.94 -15.36
CA LEU A 398 -9.59 18.69 -16.57
C LEU A 398 -11.10 18.84 -16.34
N GLN A 399 -11.56 18.69 -15.09
CA GLN A 399 -12.99 18.71 -14.73
C GLN A 399 -13.40 19.98 -13.98
N GLN A 400 -12.46 20.86 -13.63
CA GLN A 400 -12.67 22.03 -12.77
C GLN A 400 -13.91 22.83 -13.18
N LYS A 401 -14.01 23.27 -14.44
CA LYS A 401 -15.14 24.06 -14.93
C LYS A 401 -16.48 23.38 -14.69
N ALA A 402 -16.55 22.07 -14.91
CA ALA A 402 -17.79 21.33 -14.78
C ALA A 402 -18.13 21.02 -13.32
N VAL A 403 -17.12 20.79 -12.47
CA VAL A 403 -17.28 20.68 -11.01
C VAL A 403 -17.86 21.98 -10.45
N LEU A 404 -17.25 23.13 -10.76
CA LEU A 404 -17.71 24.43 -10.27
C LEU A 404 -19.09 24.82 -10.80
N ALA A 405 -19.42 24.44 -12.03
CA ALA A 405 -20.75 24.68 -12.60
C ALA A 405 -21.84 23.71 -12.10
N SER A 406 -21.48 22.62 -11.43
CA SER A 406 -22.43 21.56 -11.06
C SER A 406 -23.36 21.93 -9.90
N GLY A 407 -22.92 22.84 -9.02
CA GLY A 407 -23.59 23.11 -7.73
C GLY A 407 -23.60 21.93 -6.75
N LEU A 408 -22.95 20.81 -7.08
CA LEU A 408 -22.93 19.61 -6.23
C LEU A 408 -21.93 19.69 -5.08
N TYR A 409 -20.97 20.61 -5.19
CA TYR A 409 -19.99 20.88 -4.16
C TYR A 409 -20.05 22.36 -3.79
N SER A 410 -20.45 22.66 -2.56
CA SER A 410 -20.71 24.02 -2.09
C SER A 410 -20.15 24.20 -0.69
N VAL A 411 -19.17 25.11 -0.56
CA VAL A 411 -18.54 25.40 0.73
C VAL A 411 -19.57 25.98 1.69
N ASN A 412 -19.75 25.33 2.84
CA ASN A 412 -20.54 25.89 3.93
C ASN A 412 -19.77 27.01 4.63
N GLU A 413 -20.10 28.27 4.34
CA GLU A 413 -19.39 29.42 4.92
C GLU A 413 -19.61 29.62 6.43
N SER A 414 -20.62 28.96 7.00
CA SER A 414 -20.83 28.95 8.46
C SER A 414 -19.90 27.98 9.21
N ASP A 415 -19.31 27.03 8.48
CA ASP A 415 -18.32 26.11 9.00
C ASP A 415 -16.94 26.78 8.88
N THR A 416 -16.25 26.94 10.03
CA THR A 416 -14.94 27.58 10.07
C THR A 416 -13.92 26.88 9.19
N ASP A 417 -14.12 25.59 8.88
CA ASP A 417 -13.28 24.79 8.01
C ASP A 417 -14.05 24.20 6.81
N GLY A 418 -15.15 24.85 6.41
CA GLY A 418 -16.04 24.37 5.36
C GLY A 418 -15.34 24.07 4.03
N THR A 419 -14.26 24.79 3.69
CA THR A 419 -13.51 24.57 2.44
C THR A 419 -12.81 23.22 2.42
N ARG A 420 -12.06 22.84 3.48
CA ARG A 420 -11.38 21.54 3.53
C ARG A 420 -12.37 20.40 3.68
N ASN A 421 -13.47 20.61 4.40
CA ASN A 421 -14.58 19.66 4.50
C ASN A 421 -15.19 19.36 3.12
N GLU A 422 -15.45 20.40 2.33
CA GLU A 422 -16.03 20.24 0.99
C GLU A 422 -15.05 19.61 0.01
N LEU A 423 -13.76 19.97 0.09
CA LEU A 423 -12.69 19.34 -0.69
C LEU A 423 -12.52 17.86 -0.35
N THR A 424 -12.71 17.47 0.91
CA THR A 424 -12.69 16.07 1.34
C THR A 424 -13.82 15.28 0.66
N LEU A 425 -15.03 15.85 0.62
CA LEU A 425 -16.15 15.22 -0.08
C LEU A 425 -15.88 15.08 -1.58
N LEU A 426 -15.39 16.15 -2.21
CA LEU A 426 -15.06 16.18 -3.63
C LEU A 426 -13.95 15.19 -3.98
N GLY A 427 -12.85 15.19 -3.24
CA GLY A 427 -11.73 14.28 -3.43
C GLY A 427 -12.14 12.82 -3.23
N THR A 428 -12.96 12.54 -2.20
CA THR A 428 -13.48 11.20 -1.93
C THR A 428 -14.31 10.67 -3.11
N ASP A 429 -15.18 11.52 -3.66
CA ASP A 429 -15.99 11.15 -4.83
C ASP A 429 -15.15 11.01 -6.09
N TYR A 430 -14.23 11.94 -6.32
CA TYR A 430 -13.42 12.02 -7.54
C TYR A 430 -12.39 10.90 -7.64
N ILE A 431 -11.62 10.66 -6.58
CA ILE A 431 -10.44 9.77 -6.62
C ILE A 431 -10.81 8.32 -6.31
N TRP A 432 -11.77 8.08 -5.40
CA TRP A 432 -12.11 6.74 -4.92
C TRP A 432 -13.55 6.33 -5.29
N ARG A 433 -14.55 6.90 -4.61
CA ARG A 433 -15.92 6.36 -4.58
C ARG A 433 -16.55 6.22 -5.96
N CYS A 434 -16.61 7.30 -6.75
CA CYS A 434 -17.25 7.24 -8.05
C CYS A 434 -16.49 6.37 -9.07
N PRO A 435 -15.16 6.46 -9.21
CA PRO A 435 -14.42 5.56 -10.09
C PRO A 435 -14.58 4.09 -9.71
N ILE A 436 -14.51 3.73 -8.42
CA ILE A 436 -14.71 2.36 -7.95
C ILE A 436 -16.07 1.83 -8.41
N GLN A 437 -17.15 2.60 -8.17
CA GLN A 437 -18.50 2.20 -8.58
C GLN A 437 -18.65 2.11 -10.11
N GLN A 438 -18.05 3.04 -10.86
CA GLN A 438 -18.14 3.07 -12.32
C GLN A 438 -17.35 1.95 -12.98
N TYR A 439 -16.12 1.69 -12.54
CA TYR A 439 -15.33 0.57 -13.02
C TYR A 439 -16.03 -0.75 -12.73
N ALA A 440 -16.53 -0.95 -11.51
CA ALA A 440 -17.24 -2.18 -11.16
C ALA A 440 -18.44 -2.44 -12.09
N VAL A 441 -19.31 -1.44 -12.31
CA VAL A 441 -20.45 -1.56 -13.25
C VAL A 441 -19.96 -1.87 -14.66
N ASN A 442 -18.96 -1.16 -15.17
CA ASN A 442 -18.48 -1.33 -16.53
C ASN A 442 -17.77 -2.68 -16.77
N MET A 443 -17.12 -3.20 -15.74
CA MET A 443 -16.43 -4.48 -15.75
C MET A 443 -17.39 -5.68 -15.75
N THR A 444 -18.62 -5.54 -15.23
CA THR A 444 -19.64 -6.62 -15.27
C THR A 444 -19.91 -7.18 -16.66
N ARG A 445 -19.62 -6.39 -17.71
CA ARG A 445 -19.72 -6.80 -19.13
C ARG A 445 -18.71 -7.88 -19.52
N GLN A 446 -17.75 -8.20 -18.65
CA GLN A 446 -16.69 -9.18 -18.86
C GLN A 446 -16.52 -10.09 -17.65
N ILE A 447 -16.47 -9.51 -16.45
CA ILE A 447 -16.24 -10.20 -15.18
C ILE A 447 -17.54 -10.13 -14.37
N PRO A 448 -18.33 -11.21 -14.27
CA PRO A 448 -19.64 -11.16 -13.63
C PRO A 448 -19.59 -11.12 -12.09
N SER A 449 -18.48 -11.53 -11.49
CA SER A 449 -18.34 -11.66 -10.03
C SER A 449 -17.57 -10.47 -9.45
N ILE A 450 -18.23 -9.31 -9.37
CA ILE A 450 -17.66 -8.10 -8.78
C ILE A 450 -18.52 -7.69 -7.60
N TYR A 451 -17.90 -7.44 -6.46
CA TYR A 451 -18.56 -7.08 -5.21
C TYR A 451 -18.06 -5.71 -4.75
N LEU A 452 -18.97 -4.85 -4.28
CA LEU A 452 -18.63 -3.52 -3.76
C LEU A 452 -19.01 -3.38 -2.29
N ALA A 453 -18.13 -2.79 -1.49
CA ALA A 453 -18.42 -2.43 -0.10
C ALA A 453 -17.94 -1.02 0.24
N GLN A 454 -18.57 -0.40 1.25
CA GLN A 454 -18.09 0.82 1.87
C GLN A 454 -18.04 0.64 3.39
N PHE A 455 -16.90 0.96 4.00
CA PHE A 455 -16.74 1.01 5.44
C PHE A 455 -17.28 2.33 6.00
N ASN A 456 -18.32 2.22 6.84
CA ASN A 456 -18.92 3.35 7.56
C ASN A 456 -18.56 3.33 9.05
N GLN A 457 -17.83 2.30 9.48
CA GLN A 457 -17.15 2.20 10.76
C GLN A 457 -15.67 1.92 10.49
N GLY A 458 -14.81 2.39 11.38
CA GLY A 458 -13.36 2.31 11.25
C GLY A 458 -12.67 2.07 12.59
N ILE A 459 -11.40 1.71 12.51
CA ILE A 459 -10.45 1.76 13.62
C ILE A 459 -9.37 2.75 13.19
N ALA A 460 -9.23 3.85 13.93
CA ALA A 460 -8.32 4.94 13.56
C ALA A 460 -6.89 4.41 13.32
N TYR A 461 -6.43 4.50 12.08
CA TYR A 461 -5.07 4.14 11.70
C TYR A 461 -4.07 5.14 12.31
N PRO A 462 -2.83 4.73 12.68
CA PRO A 462 -1.87 5.64 13.31
C PRO A 462 -1.67 6.97 12.58
N ASP A 463 -1.63 6.92 11.24
CA ASP A 463 -1.41 8.11 10.40
C ASP A 463 -2.59 9.10 10.47
N ASN A 464 -3.80 8.61 10.79
CA ASN A 464 -5.00 9.43 10.96
C ASN A 464 -5.13 10.06 12.35
N GLN A 465 -4.37 9.59 13.36
CA GLN A 465 -4.52 10.07 14.74
C GLN A 465 -4.12 11.55 14.90
N ALA A 466 -3.21 12.03 14.05
CA ALA A 466 -2.77 13.42 14.04
C ALA A 466 -3.71 14.35 13.25
N ILE A 467 -4.78 13.83 12.63
CA ILE A 467 -5.68 14.57 11.74
C ILE A 467 -7.00 14.82 12.47
N PRO A 468 -7.28 16.04 12.98
CA PRO A 468 -8.47 16.30 13.78
C PRO A 468 -9.78 15.97 13.08
N TYR A 469 -9.85 16.15 11.75
CA TYR A 469 -11.02 15.80 10.96
C TYR A 469 -11.37 14.31 11.05
N CYS A 470 -10.36 13.43 11.15
CA CYS A 470 -10.56 11.99 11.22
C CYS A 470 -11.06 11.50 12.58
N ALA A 471 -11.02 12.33 13.62
CA ALA A 471 -11.54 11.98 14.93
C ALA A 471 -13.05 11.68 14.87
N GLY A 472 -13.42 10.42 15.09
CA GLY A 472 -14.81 9.96 15.02
C GLY A 472 -15.38 9.85 13.60
N LYS A 473 -14.51 9.89 12.58
CA LYS A 473 -14.85 9.60 11.18
C LYS A 473 -14.21 8.28 10.75
N VAL A 474 -14.37 7.94 9.48
CA VAL A 474 -13.73 6.77 8.85
C VAL A 474 -12.94 7.28 7.66
N CYS A 475 -11.66 7.54 7.92
CA CYS A 475 -10.69 8.06 6.96
C CYS A 475 -9.96 6.92 6.26
N HIS A 476 -9.25 7.25 5.18
CA HIS A 476 -8.45 6.27 4.43
C HIS A 476 -7.55 5.47 5.38
N GLU A 477 -7.43 4.15 5.18
CA GLU A 477 -6.68 3.20 6.04
C GLU A 477 -7.42 2.70 7.29
N ASP A 478 -8.51 3.35 7.73
CA ASP A 478 -9.23 2.93 8.94
C ASP A 478 -9.93 1.56 8.82
N ASP A 479 -9.90 0.95 7.63
CA ASP A 479 -10.40 -0.39 7.33
C ASP A 479 -9.33 -1.50 7.44
N ILE A 480 -8.05 -1.17 7.56
CA ILE A 480 -6.94 -2.15 7.58
C ILE A 480 -7.03 -3.09 8.79
N PHE A 481 -7.24 -2.55 9.99
CA PHE A 481 -7.28 -3.36 11.22
C PHE A 481 -8.40 -4.41 11.21
N PHE A 482 -9.51 -4.17 10.50
CA PHE A 482 -10.57 -5.17 10.36
C PHE A 482 -10.18 -6.36 9.49
N THR A 483 -9.21 -6.20 8.59
CA THR A 483 -8.73 -7.29 7.74
C THR A 483 -7.91 -8.28 8.54
N PHE A 484 -7.02 -7.81 9.41
CA PHE A 484 -6.05 -8.65 10.11
C PHE A 484 -6.50 -9.12 11.49
N ASP A 485 -7.46 -8.44 12.10
CA ASP A 485 -7.90 -8.71 13.47
C ASP A 485 -6.71 -8.73 14.45
N ASP A 486 -5.80 -7.77 14.28
CA ASP A 486 -4.50 -7.65 14.95
C ASP A 486 -4.62 -7.19 16.43
N GLY A 487 -5.54 -7.78 17.19
CA GLY A 487 -5.57 -7.67 18.64
C GLY A 487 -5.77 -6.28 19.24
N ALA A 488 -6.15 -5.27 18.44
CA ALA A 488 -6.52 -3.95 18.95
C ALA A 488 -7.64 -4.09 20.01
N SER A 489 -7.64 -3.20 21.02
CA SER A 489 -8.74 -3.14 21.99
C SER A 489 -10.02 -2.63 21.31
N LEU A 490 -10.72 -3.53 20.63
CA LEU A 490 -11.92 -3.22 19.87
C LEU A 490 -13.12 -3.04 20.80
N ASN A 491 -13.92 -2.01 20.56
CA ASN A 491 -15.24 -1.94 21.17
C ASN A 491 -16.15 -3.06 20.59
N LYS A 492 -17.31 -3.29 21.20
CA LYS A 492 -18.23 -4.37 20.81
C LYS A 492 -18.63 -4.32 19.32
N THR A 493 -18.85 -3.11 18.79
CA THR A 493 -19.22 -2.88 17.38
C THR A 493 -18.06 -3.22 16.46
N GLN A 494 -16.86 -2.70 16.74
CA GLN A 494 -15.65 -2.98 15.96
C GLN A 494 -15.32 -4.47 15.97
N ALA A 495 -15.44 -5.15 17.12
CA ALA A 495 -15.21 -6.59 17.20
C ALA A 495 -16.23 -7.40 16.39
N ALA A 496 -17.48 -6.95 16.29
CA ALA A 496 -18.48 -7.58 15.43
C ALA A 496 -18.15 -7.43 13.94
N ILE A 497 -17.69 -6.25 13.53
CA ILE A 497 -17.27 -5.97 12.17
C ILE A 497 -16.01 -6.77 11.81
N SER A 498 -15.00 -6.81 12.68
CA SER A 498 -13.79 -7.62 12.48
C SER A 498 -14.12 -9.10 12.21
N ARG A 499 -15.08 -9.67 12.98
CA ARG A 499 -15.59 -11.04 12.75
C ARG A 499 -16.34 -11.18 11.43
N GLU A 500 -17.12 -10.18 11.03
CA GLU A 500 -17.79 -10.19 9.72
C GLU A 500 -16.77 -10.19 8.58
N ILE A 501 -15.79 -9.29 8.62
CA ILE A 501 -14.76 -9.18 7.58
C ILE A 501 -13.94 -10.47 7.50
N THR A 502 -13.47 -11.00 8.63
CA THR A 502 -12.76 -12.28 8.68
C THR A 502 -13.59 -13.42 8.06
N ALA A 503 -14.87 -13.53 8.41
CA ALA A 503 -15.75 -14.56 7.87
C ALA A 503 -15.98 -14.42 6.35
N ARG A 504 -16.21 -13.19 5.88
CA ARG A 504 -16.41 -12.90 4.46
C ARG A 504 -15.14 -13.12 3.64
N TYR A 505 -13.99 -12.65 4.12
CA TYR A 505 -12.70 -12.82 3.43
C TYR A 505 -12.25 -14.28 3.45
N SER A 506 -12.53 -15.02 4.52
CA SER A 506 -12.37 -16.48 4.54
C SER A 506 -13.23 -17.17 3.50
N ALA A 507 -14.55 -16.95 3.51
CA ALA A 507 -15.46 -17.52 2.52
C ALA A 507 -15.02 -17.18 1.09
N TYR A 508 -14.57 -15.94 0.86
CA TYR A 508 -14.04 -15.48 -0.41
C TYR A 508 -12.77 -16.23 -0.81
N ALA A 509 -11.76 -16.27 0.07
CA ALA A 509 -10.50 -16.96 -0.21
C ALA A 509 -10.68 -18.43 -0.55
N HIS A 510 -11.61 -19.11 0.11
CA HIS A 510 -11.95 -20.51 -0.15
C HIS A 510 -12.77 -20.70 -1.43
N THR A 511 -13.80 -19.87 -1.66
CA THR A 511 -14.85 -20.20 -2.65
C THR A 511 -14.88 -19.27 -3.86
N GLY A 512 -14.45 -18.02 -3.73
CA GLY A 512 -14.72 -16.95 -4.71
C GLY A 512 -15.95 -16.11 -4.41
N SER A 513 -16.70 -16.42 -3.34
CA SER A 513 -17.88 -15.69 -2.91
C SER A 513 -17.69 -15.20 -1.46
N PRO A 514 -17.97 -13.92 -1.15
CA PRO A 514 -17.84 -13.38 0.20
C PRO A 514 -19.04 -13.68 1.10
N ASN A 515 -19.96 -14.54 0.67
CA ASN A 515 -21.13 -14.91 1.46
C ASN A 515 -20.75 -15.92 2.55
N ALA A 516 -20.84 -15.48 3.81
CA ALA A 516 -20.65 -16.29 4.99
C ALA A 516 -21.95 -16.42 5.78
N ALA A 517 -22.16 -17.57 6.44
CA ALA A 517 -23.35 -17.82 7.24
C ALA A 517 -23.48 -16.80 8.39
N GLY A 518 -24.72 -16.39 8.70
CA GLY A 518 -24.99 -15.43 9.78
C GLY A 518 -24.90 -13.96 9.38
N TYR A 519 -24.48 -13.65 8.15
CA TYR A 519 -24.41 -12.27 7.64
C TYR A 519 -25.34 -12.05 6.44
N VAL A 520 -25.65 -10.78 6.16
CA VAL A 520 -26.50 -10.41 5.01
C VAL A 520 -25.91 -10.94 3.71
N THR A 521 -26.75 -11.52 2.86
CA THR A 521 -26.36 -11.97 1.52
C THR A 521 -25.91 -10.78 0.69
N TRP A 522 -24.71 -10.90 0.14
CA TRP A 522 -24.07 -9.92 -0.70
C TRP A 522 -23.98 -10.49 -2.12
N SER A 523 -24.83 -9.99 -3.02
CA SER A 523 -24.82 -10.38 -4.42
C SER A 523 -23.81 -9.53 -5.22
N PRO A 524 -23.24 -10.04 -6.32
CA PRO A 524 -22.40 -9.24 -7.20
C PRO A 524 -23.13 -8.02 -7.77
N VAL A 525 -22.38 -7.02 -8.20
CA VAL A 525 -22.85 -5.88 -9.00
C VAL A 525 -23.52 -6.42 -10.26
N ALA A 526 -24.75 -5.97 -10.52
CA ALA A 526 -25.47 -6.33 -11.74
C ALA A 526 -25.61 -5.15 -12.71
N THR A 527 -26.00 -3.97 -12.21
CA THR A 527 -26.17 -2.74 -13.00
C THR A 527 -25.92 -1.51 -12.12
N ALA A 528 -25.86 -0.31 -12.71
CA ALA A 528 -25.79 0.95 -11.95
C ALA A 528 -26.95 1.14 -10.94
N THR A 529 -28.11 0.54 -11.23
CA THR A 529 -29.32 0.54 -10.39
C THR A 529 -29.45 -0.70 -9.49
N ARG A 530 -28.51 -1.65 -9.60
CA ARG A 530 -28.41 -2.88 -8.79
C ARG A 530 -26.94 -3.13 -8.49
N LEU A 531 -26.37 -2.17 -7.77
CA LEU A 531 -24.98 -2.11 -7.36
C LEU A 531 -24.66 -3.17 -6.30
N ASN A 532 -25.64 -3.49 -5.44
CA ASN A 532 -25.45 -4.39 -4.29
C ASN A 532 -24.25 -3.99 -3.42
N LEU A 533 -24.14 -2.69 -3.15
CA LEU A 533 -23.09 -2.11 -2.33
C LEU A 533 -23.32 -2.46 -0.86
N LEU A 534 -22.43 -3.28 -0.29
CA LEU A 534 -22.46 -3.60 1.14
C LEU A 534 -22.01 -2.37 1.94
N GLN A 535 -22.89 -1.81 2.77
CA GLN A 535 -22.52 -0.83 3.79
C GLN A 535 -22.08 -1.60 5.02
N ILE A 536 -20.81 -1.50 5.37
CA ILE A 536 -20.23 -2.14 6.55
C ILE A 536 -20.42 -1.18 7.72
N ASP A 537 -21.39 -1.51 8.55
CA ASP A 537 -21.89 -0.74 9.69
C ASP A 537 -21.95 -1.65 10.92
N SER A 538 -22.51 -1.16 12.04
CA SER A 538 -22.78 -2.03 13.21
C SER A 538 -23.69 -3.21 12.87
N ILE A 539 -24.57 -3.02 11.88
CA ILE A 539 -25.32 -4.07 11.21
C ILE A 539 -25.22 -3.79 9.71
N SER A 540 -24.47 -4.63 9.00
CA SER A 540 -24.23 -4.43 7.57
C SER A 540 -25.51 -4.55 6.74
N THR A 541 -25.69 -3.66 5.77
CA THR A 541 -26.85 -3.62 4.88
C THR A 541 -26.43 -3.53 3.42
N VAL A 542 -27.32 -3.88 2.48
CA VAL A 542 -27.02 -3.82 1.04
C VAL A 542 -27.80 -2.68 0.39
N MET A 543 -27.06 -1.72 -0.17
CA MET A 543 -27.61 -0.62 -0.95
C MET A 543 -27.64 -0.96 -2.45
N GLN A 544 -28.75 -0.66 -3.11
CA GLN A 544 -28.97 -1.06 -4.50
C GLN A 544 -28.42 -0.08 -5.53
N THR A 545 -28.19 1.18 -5.20
CA THR A 545 -27.90 2.21 -6.21
C THR A 545 -26.57 2.90 -5.98
N GLN A 546 -25.96 3.38 -7.06
CA GLN A 546 -24.87 4.35 -6.99
C GLN A 546 -25.30 5.65 -6.29
N ARG A 547 -24.33 6.43 -5.81
CA ARG A 547 -24.58 7.79 -5.29
C ARG A 547 -25.02 8.71 -6.43
N SER A 548 -26.30 9.08 -6.47
CA SER A 548 -26.97 9.47 -7.72
C SER A 548 -27.14 10.99 -8.03
N PRO A 549 -26.34 11.92 -7.47
CA PRO A 549 -25.99 13.09 -8.29
C PRO A 549 -24.50 13.20 -8.64
N GLN A 550 -23.60 12.48 -7.97
CA GLN A 550 -22.15 12.52 -8.26
C GLN A 550 -21.68 11.35 -9.12
N CYS A 551 -22.03 10.11 -8.75
CA CYS A 551 -21.39 8.91 -9.29
C CYS A 551 -22.21 8.18 -10.36
N GLY A 552 -23.52 8.45 -10.52
CA GLY A 552 -24.35 7.78 -11.52
C GLY A 552 -23.83 7.95 -12.98
N PRO A 553 -24.22 7.10 -13.94
CA PRO A 553 -23.69 7.15 -15.30
C PRO A 553 -23.94 8.48 -16.02
N ASN A 554 -25.06 9.15 -15.74
CA ASN A 554 -25.39 10.48 -16.27
C ASN A 554 -25.03 11.62 -15.31
N ALA A 555 -24.44 11.31 -14.17
CA ALA A 555 -24.04 12.25 -13.13
C ALA A 555 -22.74 12.98 -13.50
N LEU A 556 -22.25 13.85 -12.61
CA LEU A 556 -21.02 14.62 -12.83
C LEU A 556 -19.84 13.70 -13.18
N TRP A 557 -19.48 12.77 -12.30
CA TRP A 557 -18.31 11.92 -12.50
C TRP A 557 -18.58 10.80 -13.49
N GLY A 558 -19.80 10.27 -13.58
CA GLY A 558 -20.13 9.27 -14.62
C GLY A 558 -20.04 9.81 -16.05
N ARG A 559 -20.31 11.10 -16.28
CA ARG A 559 -20.15 11.73 -17.60
C ARG A 559 -18.73 12.24 -17.87
N LEU A 560 -18.12 12.86 -16.87
CA LEU A 560 -16.89 13.63 -17.05
C LEU A 560 -15.61 12.83 -16.81
N ALA A 561 -15.69 11.80 -15.99
CA ALA A 561 -14.50 11.09 -15.59
C ALA A 561 -14.23 9.93 -16.54
N ARG A 562 -13.33 10.18 -17.48
CA ARG A 562 -12.40 9.13 -17.90
C ARG A 562 -11.41 9.03 -16.75
N PHE A 563 -11.59 8.05 -15.88
CA PHE A 563 -10.81 7.96 -14.64
C PHE A 563 -9.32 7.63 -14.88
N ASP A 564 -8.91 7.37 -16.12
CA ASP A 564 -7.50 7.34 -16.56
C ASP A 564 -7.16 8.53 -17.51
N ALA A 565 -7.94 9.63 -17.50
CA ALA A 565 -7.82 10.76 -18.46
C ALA A 565 -6.44 11.40 -18.53
N GLN A 566 -5.65 11.34 -17.45
CA GLN A 566 -4.27 11.83 -17.42
C GLN A 566 -3.36 11.12 -18.45
N ILE A 567 -3.77 9.96 -18.96
CA ILE A 567 -3.05 9.17 -19.97
C ILE A 567 -3.46 9.59 -21.40
N ALA A 568 -4.64 10.19 -21.58
CA ALA A 568 -5.29 10.38 -22.88
C ALA A 568 -5.27 11.82 -23.43
N SER A 569 -4.53 12.74 -22.79
CA SER A 569 -4.28 14.09 -23.30
C SER A 569 -2.90 14.23 -23.93
#